data_AF-A0A3Q4HY17-F1
#
_entry.id   AF-A0A3Q4HY17-F1
#
_cell.length_a   1.000
_cell.length_b   1.000
_cell.length_c   1.000
_cell.angle_alpha   90.00
_cell.angle_beta   90.00
_cell.angle_gamma   90.00
#
_symmetry.space_group_name_H-M   'P 1'
#
loop_
_entity.id
_entity.type
_entity.pdbx_description
1 polymer ?
#
loop_
_entity_poly.entity_id
_entity_poly.type
_entity_poly.pdbx_seq_one_letter_code
_entity_poly.pdbx_strand_id
1 'polypeptide(L)'
;MASDTMTVAGLGRPFDLGMLYNALTDKQACGKFCLYYKHKWFKFSCKFFGDFILDSNPTTFEEAMKTIAELPRILKEQGENAVPIKVRLTPLKTLGYGGAELVKDISVDSLRKIEDTLEALKEMKERCNDSLDEVVVKHFPQIKKYLQNFQKLCSDKISDFQRTLKRVLPSIREGRADESSLIDVFDDLDKSPYNLGNLSKCLDYVEREINIIRSFLGRMEGIKIVQNKSELDRAVLATGVNYAFCFVFTGLINADLNLDAMASEDPWYYLDDILDHMKKVEVIFMDLYRAYKNSTQLCFLVAAIQHQNYKGATIYQYKEGRMITDHFSKPEIRDPRIIKKRSHFLWNTANNYLTLSEDNKKATCGTWQTYPDHPQRFDGHTQVLCKQPLTGRHYWEVEWRAGYMLSNVGIAVAYKEIGRKGRMDDLKFGCNKISWYFGVDKNKFYKRLVAYHDNKVGMVFSLTRLGRVGVYLDWPAGTLSFYDASSNSDKLVHLYTFETKFSESVYPGFYINSNYLRLLSL
;
A
#
# COMPACT_ATOMS: atom_id res chain seq x y z
N MET A 1 22.43 -54.24 47.00
CA MET A 1 22.82 -54.33 45.57
C MET A 1 21.69 -53.75 44.75
N ALA A 2 21.69 -52.43 44.55
CA ALA A 2 20.77 -51.80 43.62
C ALA A 2 21.25 -52.15 42.21
N SER A 3 20.39 -52.72 41.36
CA SER A 3 20.79 -53.03 40.00
C SER A 3 20.84 -51.75 39.18
N ASP A 4 22.03 -51.42 38.67
CA ASP A 4 22.29 -50.35 37.68
C ASP A 4 21.71 -50.72 36.31
N THR A 5 20.43 -51.09 36.28
CA THR A 5 19.66 -51.36 35.08
C THR A 5 19.12 -50.05 34.54
N MET A 6 19.71 -49.56 33.47
CA MET A 6 19.24 -48.36 32.79
C MET A 6 18.15 -48.74 31.79
N THR A 7 16.96 -48.19 31.98
CA THR A 7 15.87 -48.29 31.01
C THR A 7 15.99 -47.13 30.03
N VAL A 8 16.32 -47.43 28.78
CA VAL A 8 16.35 -46.42 27.71
C VAL A 8 15.04 -46.52 26.94
N ALA A 9 14.31 -45.41 26.81
CA ALA A 9 13.16 -45.36 25.92
C ALA A 9 13.65 -45.56 24.47
N GLY A 10 13.06 -46.51 23.74
CA GLY A 10 13.18 -46.50 22.28
C GLY A 10 12.65 -45.17 21.75
N LEU A 11 13.22 -44.67 20.66
CA LEU A 11 12.81 -43.41 20.01
C LEU A 11 11.32 -43.48 19.60
N GLY A 12 10.45 -43.13 20.54
CA GLY A 12 9.00 -43.18 20.39
C GLY A 12 8.35 -42.65 21.66
N ARG A 13 7.61 -41.55 21.54
CA ARG A 13 6.73 -41.09 22.63
C ARG A 13 5.72 -42.23 22.91
N PRO A 14 5.41 -42.55 24.18
CA PRO A 14 4.48 -43.63 24.49
C PRO A 14 3.08 -43.21 24.05
N PHE A 15 2.61 -43.74 22.93
CA PHE A 15 1.23 -43.59 22.50
C PHE A 15 0.55 -44.95 22.56
N ASP A 16 -0.62 -45.00 23.19
CA ASP A 16 -1.53 -46.13 23.07
C ASP A 16 -2.09 -46.19 21.63
N LEU A 17 -2.30 -47.40 21.13
CA LEU A 17 -2.78 -47.68 19.77
C LEU A 17 -4.10 -46.93 19.49
N GLY A 18 -4.17 -46.16 18.40
CA GLY A 18 -5.42 -45.55 17.92
C GLY A 18 -5.74 -44.13 18.40
N MET A 19 -4.74 -43.39 18.88
CA MET A 19 -4.89 -41.99 19.30
C MET A 19 -4.76 -40.99 18.13
N LEU A 20 -5.76 -40.12 17.96
CA LEU A 20 -5.65 -38.93 17.11
C LEU A 20 -4.94 -37.82 17.89
N TYR A 21 -3.97 -37.17 17.27
CA TYR A 21 -3.19 -36.10 17.89
C TYR A 21 -3.33 -34.81 17.08
N ASN A 22 -3.66 -33.72 17.75
CA ASN A 22 -3.75 -32.41 17.11
C ASN A 22 -2.42 -31.68 17.25
N ALA A 23 -1.66 -31.65 16.14
CA ALA A 23 -0.35 -31.00 16.06
C ALA A 23 -0.40 -29.49 16.34
N LEU A 24 -1.52 -28.81 16.08
CA LEU A 24 -1.66 -27.36 16.33
C LEU A 24 -1.84 -27.02 17.81
N THR A 25 -2.28 -27.98 18.63
CA THR A 25 -2.61 -27.71 20.04
C THR A 25 -1.79 -28.56 21.01
N ASP A 26 -0.87 -29.37 20.51
CA ASP A 26 -0.06 -30.34 21.26
C ASP A 26 -0.90 -31.16 22.27
N LYS A 27 -2.09 -31.61 21.81
CA LYS A 27 -3.06 -32.30 22.67
C LYS A 27 -3.60 -33.54 21.98
N GLN A 28 -3.80 -34.56 22.82
CA GLN A 28 -4.49 -35.79 22.45
C GLN A 28 -5.97 -35.49 22.15
N ALA A 29 -6.41 -35.83 20.94
CA ALA A 29 -7.79 -35.63 20.51
C ALA A 29 -8.65 -36.78 21.07
N CYS A 30 -9.13 -36.61 22.30
CA CYS A 30 -9.87 -37.65 23.02
C CYS A 30 -11.23 -37.97 22.36
N GLY A 31 -11.33 -39.16 21.74
CA GLY A 31 -12.41 -40.16 21.81
C GLY A 31 -13.89 -39.84 21.54
N LYS A 32 -14.36 -38.58 21.55
CA LYS A 32 -15.76 -38.23 21.25
C LYS A 32 -15.85 -36.96 20.40
N PHE A 33 -15.36 -37.04 19.16
CA PHE A 33 -15.62 -35.98 18.18
C PHE A 33 -17.03 -36.16 17.58
N CYS A 34 -18.01 -35.47 18.18
CA CYS A 34 -19.41 -35.46 17.78
C CYS A 34 -19.61 -35.18 16.27
N LEU A 35 -20.63 -35.84 15.68
CA LEU A 35 -21.16 -35.66 14.31
C LEU A 35 -21.43 -34.20 13.88
N TYR A 36 -21.45 -33.26 14.82
CA TYR A 36 -21.62 -31.82 14.61
C TYR A 36 -20.50 -31.18 13.77
N TYR A 37 -19.29 -31.77 13.75
CA TYR A 37 -18.12 -31.21 13.06
C TYR A 37 -17.80 -31.82 11.68
N LYS A 38 -18.72 -32.62 11.11
CA LYS A 38 -18.49 -33.35 9.84
C LYS A 38 -18.03 -32.45 8.68
N HIS A 39 -18.53 -31.21 8.63
CA HIS A 39 -18.16 -30.20 7.62
C HIS A 39 -16.73 -29.64 7.77
N LYS A 40 -16.08 -29.84 8.92
CA LYS A 40 -14.69 -29.41 9.15
C LYS A 40 -13.65 -30.50 8.83
N TRP A 41 -14.06 -31.76 8.67
CA TRP A 41 -13.14 -32.88 8.46
C TRP A 41 -12.39 -32.81 7.12
N PHE A 42 -13.02 -32.25 6.08
CA PHE A 42 -12.40 -32.04 4.76
C PHE A 42 -11.27 -30.98 4.75
N LYS A 43 -11.04 -30.28 5.85
CA LYS A 43 -10.01 -29.22 5.95
C LYS A 43 -8.66 -29.70 6.49
N PHE A 44 -8.55 -30.96 6.89
CA PHE A 44 -7.34 -31.52 7.49
C PHE A 44 -6.77 -32.64 6.62
N SER A 45 -5.46 -32.62 6.40
CA SER A 45 -4.72 -33.75 5.82
C SER A 45 -4.19 -34.66 6.94
N CYS A 46 -4.15 -35.96 6.69
CA CYS A 46 -3.54 -36.94 7.57
C CYS A 46 -2.17 -37.36 7.03
N LYS A 47 -1.21 -37.60 7.93
CA LYS A 47 0.06 -38.26 7.63
C LYS A 47 0.30 -39.35 8.66
N PHE A 48 0.38 -40.59 8.20
CA PHE A 48 0.61 -41.75 9.07
C PHE A 48 2.09 -41.92 9.40
N PHE A 49 2.37 -42.08 10.69
CA PHE A 49 3.67 -42.51 11.22
C PHE A 49 3.40 -43.66 12.18
N GLY A 50 3.84 -44.87 11.83
CA GLY A 50 3.65 -46.03 12.67
C GLY A 50 4.43 -47.23 12.17
N ASP A 51 4.65 -48.19 13.06
CA ASP A 51 5.46 -49.38 12.81
C ASP A 51 4.67 -50.51 12.13
N PHE A 52 3.65 -50.14 11.34
CA PHE A 52 2.77 -51.07 10.63
C PHE A 52 3.00 -50.95 9.12
N ILE A 53 3.07 -52.09 8.45
CA ILE A 53 3.07 -52.14 6.99
C ILE A 53 1.61 -52.08 6.54
N LEU A 54 1.20 -50.95 5.98
CA LEU A 54 -0.13 -50.72 5.43
C LEU A 54 -0.08 -50.81 3.90
N ASP A 55 -1.16 -51.31 3.27
CA ASP A 55 -1.29 -51.34 1.81
C ASP A 55 -1.35 -49.91 1.22
N SER A 56 -1.92 -48.97 1.98
CA SER A 56 -1.94 -47.54 1.66
C SER A 56 -1.98 -46.70 2.93
N ASN A 57 -1.17 -45.63 2.97
CA ASN A 57 -1.18 -44.70 4.09
C ASN A 57 -2.42 -43.79 4.04
N PRO A 58 -3.12 -43.58 5.18
CA PRO A 58 -4.26 -42.68 5.21
C PRO A 58 -3.83 -41.23 4.98
N THR A 59 -4.57 -40.54 4.12
CA THR A 59 -4.38 -39.11 3.78
C THR A 59 -5.55 -38.25 4.22
N THR A 60 -6.70 -38.86 4.53
CA THR A 60 -7.91 -38.20 5.03
C THR A 60 -8.29 -38.66 6.43
N PHE A 61 -9.14 -37.89 7.11
CA PHE A 61 -9.67 -38.27 8.43
C PHE A 61 -10.43 -39.61 8.39
N GLU A 62 -11.23 -39.84 7.34
CA GLU A 62 -12.00 -41.08 7.21
C GLU A 62 -11.11 -42.30 6.97
N GLU A 63 -10.09 -42.16 6.12
CA GLU A 63 -9.07 -43.19 5.94
C GLU A 63 -8.33 -43.46 7.25
N ALA A 64 -7.95 -42.42 7.99
CA ALA A 64 -7.26 -42.57 9.26
C ALA A 64 -8.09 -43.35 10.29
N MET A 65 -9.39 -43.06 10.40
CA MET A 65 -10.29 -43.80 11.30
C MET A 65 -10.46 -45.26 10.89
N LYS A 66 -10.51 -45.55 9.58
CA LYS A 66 -10.54 -46.94 9.08
C LYS A 66 -9.24 -47.67 9.41
N THR A 67 -8.09 -47.03 9.12
CA THR A 67 -6.77 -47.57 9.45
C THR A 67 -6.68 -47.88 10.94
N ILE A 68 -7.05 -46.94 11.82
CA ILE A 68 -7.03 -47.13 13.28
C ILE A 68 -7.87 -48.35 13.70
N ALA A 69 -9.07 -48.54 13.12
CA ALA A 69 -9.92 -49.68 13.41
C ALA A 69 -9.31 -51.03 12.97
N GLU A 70 -8.46 -51.02 11.94
CA GLU A 70 -7.80 -52.21 11.39
C GLU A 70 -6.48 -52.55 12.11
N LEU A 71 -5.82 -51.58 12.75
CA LEU A 71 -4.51 -51.79 13.41
C LEU A 71 -4.47 -52.99 14.39
N PRO A 72 -5.46 -53.23 15.27
CA PRO A 72 -5.44 -54.40 16.15
C PRO A 72 -5.46 -55.73 15.39
N ARG A 73 -6.15 -55.78 14.24
CA ARG A 73 -6.20 -56.97 13.39
C ARG A 73 -4.85 -57.23 12.71
N ILE A 74 -4.14 -56.16 12.33
CA ILE A 74 -2.82 -56.23 11.68
C ILE A 74 -1.74 -56.68 12.68
N LEU A 75 -1.87 -56.31 13.96
CA LEU A 75 -0.92 -56.69 15.02
C LEU A 75 -0.93 -58.21 15.32
N LYS A 76 -2.05 -58.89 15.04
CA LYS A 76 -2.37 -60.29 15.41
C LYS A 76 -2.35 -60.55 16.92
N GLU A 77 -3.03 -61.61 17.38
CA GLU A 77 -3.33 -61.83 18.81
C GLU A 77 -2.11 -61.94 19.75
N GLN A 78 -0.93 -62.32 19.22
CA GLN A 78 0.30 -62.43 20.01
C GLN A 78 1.37 -61.37 19.69
N GLY A 79 1.03 -60.34 18.90
CA GLY A 79 1.99 -59.32 18.51
C GLY A 79 3.11 -59.87 17.62
N GLU A 80 2.82 -60.87 16.78
CA GLU A 80 3.80 -61.48 15.85
C GLU A 80 4.42 -60.45 14.89
N ASN A 81 3.68 -59.38 14.59
CA ASN A 81 4.13 -58.26 13.76
C ASN A 81 4.58 -57.05 14.61
N ALA A 82 4.69 -57.20 15.93
CA ALA A 82 5.05 -56.11 16.82
C ALA A 82 6.56 -55.86 16.81
N VAL A 83 6.90 -54.59 17.01
CA VAL A 83 8.28 -54.10 16.98
C VAL A 83 8.69 -53.73 18.41
N PRO A 84 9.95 -53.93 18.85
CA PRO A 84 10.35 -53.64 20.22
C PRO A 84 10.19 -52.15 20.58
N ILE A 85 9.33 -51.84 21.56
CA ILE A 85 9.09 -50.46 22.03
C ILE A 85 10.05 -50.07 23.18
N LYS A 86 10.50 -51.06 23.97
CA LYS A 86 11.33 -50.83 25.16
C LYS A 86 12.49 -51.82 25.22
N VAL A 87 13.70 -51.32 25.40
CA VAL A 87 14.92 -52.13 25.51
C VAL A 87 15.53 -51.94 26.89
N ARG A 88 15.94 -53.06 27.52
CA ARG A 88 16.72 -53.05 28.75
C ARG A 88 18.16 -53.39 28.41
N LEU A 89 19.09 -52.55 28.84
CA LEU A 89 20.51 -52.73 28.62
C LEU A 89 21.19 -52.94 29.99
N THR A 90 22.06 -53.94 30.06
CA THR A 90 22.88 -54.23 31.25
C THR A 90 24.33 -53.92 30.91
N PRO A 91 25.03 -53.09 31.71
CA PRO A 91 26.44 -52.80 31.49
C PRO A 91 27.29 -54.09 31.47
N LEU A 92 28.29 -54.17 30.59
CA LEU A 92 29.14 -55.37 30.50
C LEU A 92 29.97 -55.61 31.77
N LYS A 93 30.28 -54.54 32.52
CA LYS A 93 31.00 -54.60 33.79
C LYS A 93 30.24 -55.39 34.86
N THR A 94 28.91 -55.27 34.92
CA THR A 94 28.07 -56.08 35.84
C THR A 94 28.07 -57.56 35.49
N LEU A 95 28.54 -57.92 34.29
CA LEU A 95 28.72 -59.30 33.84
C LEU A 95 30.19 -59.77 33.90
N GLY A 96 31.11 -58.98 34.48
CA GLY A 96 32.52 -59.35 34.65
C GLY A 96 33.42 -59.09 33.43
N TYR A 97 32.92 -58.40 32.40
CA TYR A 97 33.70 -58.05 31.21
C TYR A 97 34.25 -56.61 31.29
N GLY A 98 35.49 -56.41 30.83
CA GLY A 98 36.09 -55.08 30.67
C GLY A 98 35.48 -54.33 29.49
N GLY A 99 34.38 -53.61 29.72
CA GLY A 99 33.72 -52.76 28.73
C GLY A 99 33.99 -51.27 28.94
N ALA A 100 33.75 -50.46 27.91
CA ALA A 100 33.81 -48.99 27.99
C ALA A 100 32.81 -48.48 29.05
N GLU A 101 33.31 -47.67 30.00
CA GLU A 101 32.49 -47.07 31.05
C GLU A 101 31.87 -45.75 30.59
N LEU A 102 30.63 -45.50 31.04
CA LEU A 102 30.12 -44.13 31.10
C LEU A 102 30.88 -43.43 32.23
N VAL A 103 31.83 -42.56 31.85
CA VAL A 103 32.74 -41.93 32.81
C VAL A 103 32.11 -40.66 33.40
N LYS A 104 31.31 -39.94 32.61
CA LYS A 104 30.59 -38.74 33.05
C LYS A 104 29.18 -38.69 32.44
N ASP A 105 28.22 -38.28 33.26
CA ASP A 105 26.87 -37.98 32.80
C ASP A 105 26.78 -36.52 32.30
N ILE A 106 25.76 -36.21 31.49
CA ILE A 106 25.50 -34.84 31.03
C ILE A 106 24.46 -34.24 31.96
N SER A 107 24.69 -33.00 32.43
CA SER A 107 23.73 -32.36 33.32
C SER A 107 22.36 -32.15 32.66
N VAL A 108 21.31 -32.22 33.47
CA VAL A 108 19.93 -31.95 33.02
C VAL A 108 19.81 -30.54 32.44
N ASP A 109 20.55 -29.57 32.98
CA ASP A 109 20.53 -28.19 32.49
C ASP A 109 21.16 -28.07 31.09
N SER A 110 22.26 -28.78 30.83
CA SER A 110 22.84 -28.87 29.48
C SER A 110 21.89 -29.54 28.48
N LEU A 111 21.23 -30.63 28.88
CA LEU A 111 20.23 -31.31 28.04
C LEU A 111 19.06 -30.38 27.71
N ARG A 112 18.53 -29.65 28.69
CA ARG A 112 17.48 -28.66 28.49
C ARG A 112 17.94 -27.57 27.51
N LYS A 113 19.15 -27.03 27.69
CA LYS A 113 19.69 -25.99 26.81
C LYS A 113 19.88 -26.48 25.36
N ILE A 114 20.26 -27.75 25.16
CA ILE A 114 20.30 -28.39 23.83
C ILE A 114 18.90 -28.44 23.20
N GLU A 115 17.91 -28.92 23.96
CA GLU A 115 16.53 -29.04 23.49
C GLU A 115 15.94 -27.67 23.15
N ASP A 116 16.05 -26.70 24.05
CA ASP A 116 15.57 -25.33 23.87
C ASP A 116 16.19 -24.67 22.62
N THR A 117 17.50 -24.88 22.40
CA THR A 117 18.21 -24.34 21.22
C THR A 117 17.68 -24.95 19.92
N LEU A 118 17.51 -26.27 19.89
CA LEU A 118 17.01 -26.97 18.71
C LEU A 118 15.56 -26.60 18.42
N GLU A 119 14.73 -26.47 19.45
CA GLU A 119 13.33 -26.11 19.31
C GLU A 119 13.17 -24.67 18.81
N ALA A 120 13.89 -23.71 19.39
CA ALA A 120 13.88 -22.32 18.93
C ALA A 120 14.25 -22.20 17.43
N LEU A 121 15.25 -22.97 16.96
CA LEU A 121 15.61 -22.98 15.54
C LEU A 121 14.53 -23.57 14.63
N LYS A 122 13.81 -24.60 15.10
CA LYS A 122 12.68 -25.18 14.35
C LYS A 122 11.49 -24.23 14.33
N GLU A 123 11.13 -23.65 15.46
CA GLU A 123 10.05 -22.66 15.57
C GLU A 123 10.30 -21.47 14.62
N MET A 124 11.53 -20.95 14.58
CA MET A 124 11.89 -19.90 13.63
C MET A 124 11.77 -20.34 12.16
N LYS A 125 12.12 -21.59 11.86
CA LYS A 125 11.94 -22.17 10.52
C LYS A 125 10.45 -22.32 10.17
N GLU A 126 9.61 -22.73 11.11
CA GLU A 126 8.15 -22.84 10.93
C GLU A 126 7.51 -21.47 10.73
N ARG A 127 7.85 -20.49 11.57
CA ARG A 127 7.46 -19.09 11.43
C ARG A 127 7.86 -18.49 10.06
N CYS A 128 9.04 -18.85 9.57
CA CYS A 128 9.48 -18.48 8.23
C CYS A 128 8.62 -19.14 7.12
N ASN A 129 8.18 -20.39 7.31
CA ASN A 129 7.28 -21.06 6.37
C ASN A 129 5.91 -20.39 6.30
N ASP A 130 5.35 -20.00 7.44
CA ASP A 130 4.10 -19.24 7.49
C ASP A 130 4.22 -17.92 6.71
N SER A 131 5.34 -17.22 6.87
CA SER A 131 5.64 -16.00 6.11
C SER A 131 5.80 -16.28 4.60
N LEU A 132 6.36 -17.43 4.20
CA LEU A 132 6.50 -17.80 2.78
C LEU A 132 5.14 -18.04 2.08
N ASP A 133 4.10 -18.40 2.84
CA ASP A 133 2.76 -18.68 2.31
C ASP A 133 1.89 -17.43 2.12
N GLU A 134 2.29 -16.29 2.71
CA GLU A 134 1.62 -15.00 2.57
C GLU A 134 1.48 -14.57 1.10
N VAL A 135 0.31 -14.01 0.75
CA VAL A 135 -0.01 -13.59 -0.63
C VAL A 135 0.96 -12.51 -1.12
N VAL A 136 1.36 -11.59 -0.23
CA VAL A 136 2.35 -10.55 -0.54
C VAL A 136 3.66 -11.16 -1.03
N VAL A 137 4.15 -12.21 -0.37
CA VAL A 137 5.42 -12.86 -0.70
C VAL A 137 5.38 -13.54 -2.07
N LYS A 138 4.20 -13.98 -2.52
CA LYS A 138 3.99 -14.52 -3.88
C LYS A 138 4.14 -13.45 -4.97
N HIS A 139 3.91 -12.18 -4.66
CA HIS A 139 4.03 -11.06 -5.59
C HIS A 139 5.41 -10.40 -5.61
N PHE A 140 6.21 -10.56 -4.56
CA PHE A 140 7.53 -9.91 -4.44
C PHE A 140 8.67 -10.94 -4.30
N PRO A 141 9.29 -11.36 -5.43
CA PRO A 141 10.29 -12.42 -5.45
C PRO A 141 11.52 -12.18 -4.55
N GLN A 142 11.89 -10.93 -4.31
CA GLN A 142 13.01 -10.57 -3.44
C GLN A 142 12.75 -10.91 -1.97
N ILE A 143 11.53 -10.68 -1.47
CA ILE A 143 11.14 -11.07 -0.10
C ILE A 143 11.09 -12.59 -0.01
N LYS A 144 10.51 -13.24 -1.02
CA LYS A 144 10.49 -14.71 -1.10
C LYS A 144 11.89 -15.30 -1.05
N LYS A 145 12.83 -14.74 -1.81
CA LYS A 145 14.22 -15.21 -1.84
C LYS A 145 14.93 -14.97 -0.51
N TYR A 146 14.69 -13.83 0.15
CA TYR A 146 15.19 -13.57 1.49
C TYR A 146 14.71 -14.63 2.50
N LEU A 147 13.40 -14.90 2.55
CA LEU A 147 12.82 -15.92 3.43
C LEU A 147 13.33 -17.33 3.11
N GLN A 148 13.48 -17.69 1.83
CA GLN A 148 14.07 -18.97 1.43
C GLN A 148 15.53 -19.11 1.90
N ASN A 149 16.31 -18.04 1.78
CA ASN A 149 17.67 -18.02 2.30
C ASN A 149 17.68 -18.17 3.84
N PHE A 150 16.77 -17.49 4.54
CA PHE A 150 16.63 -17.59 5.99
C PHE A 150 16.25 -19.02 6.41
N GLN A 151 15.27 -19.64 5.74
CA GLN A 151 14.86 -21.02 5.98
C GLN A 151 16.03 -22.01 5.79
N LYS A 152 16.84 -21.79 4.74
CA LYS A 152 18.04 -22.59 4.48
C LYS A 152 19.06 -22.40 5.60
N LEU A 153 19.33 -21.17 6.01
CA LEU A 153 20.22 -20.85 7.12
C LEU A 153 19.80 -21.55 8.44
N CYS A 154 18.52 -21.53 8.80
CA CYS A 154 18.02 -22.27 9.96
C CYS A 154 18.28 -23.78 9.82
N SER A 155 18.06 -24.35 8.63
CA SER A 155 18.28 -25.78 8.37
C SER A 155 19.76 -26.15 8.45
N ASP A 156 20.64 -25.30 7.94
CA ASP A 156 22.09 -25.46 8.01
C ASP A 156 22.56 -25.37 9.47
N LYS A 157 22.07 -24.39 10.24
CA LYS A 157 22.38 -24.22 11.67
C LYS A 157 21.92 -25.41 12.52
N ILE A 158 20.71 -25.92 12.32
CA ILE A 158 20.23 -27.14 13.00
C ILE A 158 21.17 -28.30 12.69
N SER A 159 21.53 -28.48 11.42
CA SER A 159 22.40 -29.57 10.98
C SER A 159 23.81 -29.46 11.56
N ASP A 160 24.38 -28.27 11.59
CA ASP A 160 25.70 -27.99 12.14
C ASP A 160 25.74 -28.17 13.66
N PHE A 161 24.72 -27.68 14.36
CA PHE A 161 24.58 -27.87 15.81
C PHE A 161 24.47 -29.37 16.15
N GLN A 162 23.60 -30.11 15.46
CA GLN A 162 23.48 -31.56 15.63
C GLN A 162 24.78 -32.31 15.29
N ARG A 163 25.53 -31.87 14.27
CA ARG A 163 26.83 -32.45 13.91
C ARG A 163 27.86 -32.24 15.04
N THR A 164 27.87 -31.06 15.63
CA THR A 164 28.74 -30.74 16.77
C THR A 164 28.36 -31.58 17.99
N LEU A 165 27.07 -31.69 18.31
CA LEU A 165 26.59 -32.53 19.42
C LEU A 165 26.94 -34.01 19.23
N LYS A 166 26.84 -34.54 18.01
CA LYS A 166 27.26 -35.91 17.68
C LYS A 166 28.73 -36.19 17.99
N ARG A 167 29.59 -35.17 18.01
CA ARG A 167 31.01 -35.28 18.36
C ARG A 167 31.27 -35.06 19.85
N VAL A 168 30.63 -34.05 20.44
CA VAL A 168 30.89 -33.60 21.81
C VAL A 168 30.24 -34.53 22.84
N LEU A 169 28.98 -34.94 22.64
CA LEU A 169 28.25 -35.76 23.62
C LEU A 169 28.92 -37.12 23.89
N PRO A 170 29.37 -37.89 22.87
CA PRO A 170 30.11 -39.12 23.13
C PRO A 170 31.44 -38.87 23.83
N SER A 171 32.16 -37.82 23.46
CA SER A 171 33.47 -37.50 24.05
C SER A 171 33.38 -37.18 25.55
N ILE A 172 32.29 -36.51 25.98
CA ILE A 172 32.01 -36.27 27.39
C ILE A 172 31.67 -37.57 28.11
N ARG A 173 30.77 -38.38 27.52
CA ARG A 173 30.35 -39.67 28.10
C ARG A 173 31.50 -40.66 28.27
N GLU A 174 32.47 -40.62 27.36
CA GLU A 174 33.70 -41.42 27.42
C GLU A 174 34.78 -40.81 28.35
N GLY A 175 34.51 -39.64 28.95
CA GLY A 175 35.45 -38.94 29.83
C GLY A 175 36.65 -38.29 29.13
N ARG A 176 36.65 -38.24 27.79
CA ARG A 176 37.71 -37.60 26.99
C ARG A 176 37.58 -36.06 26.95
N ALA A 177 36.39 -35.55 27.21
CA ALA A 177 36.10 -34.12 27.27
C ALA A 177 35.33 -33.79 28.56
N ASP A 178 35.37 -32.53 28.96
CA ASP A 178 34.56 -32.00 30.05
C ASP A 178 33.26 -31.38 29.54
N GLU A 179 32.27 -31.23 30.42
CA GLU A 179 31.01 -30.58 30.08
C GLU A 179 31.21 -29.10 29.66
N SER A 180 32.32 -28.47 30.06
CA SER A 180 32.74 -27.17 29.53
C SER A 180 32.81 -27.13 28.00
N SER A 181 33.12 -28.24 27.33
CA SER A 181 33.12 -28.32 25.87
C SER A 181 31.71 -28.17 25.26
N LEU A 182 30.63 -28.44 26.01
CA LEU A 182 29.27 -28.09 25.57
C LEU A 182 28.98 -26.61 25.80
N ILE A 183 29.48 -26.03 26.89
CA ILE A 183 29.35 -24.60 27.17
C ILE A 183 29.99 -23.78 26.04
N ASP A 184 31.18 -24.17 25.59
CA ASP A 184 31.87 -23.54 24.46
C ASP A 184 31.01 -23.53 23.17
N VAL A 185 30.28 -24.63 22.91
CA VAL A 185 29.39 -24.71 21.73
C VAL A 185 28.25 -23.69 21.81
N PHE A 186 27.69 -23.48 23.01
CA PHE A 186 26.65 -22.47 23.21
C PHE A 186 27.22 -21.06 23.13
N ASP A 187 28.38 -20.82 23.73
CA ASP A 187 29.07 -19.53 23.69
C ASP A 187 29.43 -19.13 22.25
N ASP A 188 29.88 -20.09 21.44
CA ASP A 188 30.15 -19.89 20.01
C ASP A 188 28.88 -19.54 19.23
N LEU A 189 27.74 -20.14 19.59
CA LEU A 189 26.44 -19.82 19.00
C LEU A 189 25.99 -18.41 19.39
N ASP A 190 26.13 -18.04 20.67
CA ASP A 190 25.71 -16.75 21.20
C ASP A 190 26.57 -15.59 20.66
N LYS A 191 27.89 -15.82 20.47
CA LYS A 191 28.81 -14.86 19.86
C LYS A 191 28.65 -14.75 18.34
N SER A 192 27.98 -15.72 17.71
CA SER A 192 27.72 -15.69 16.28
C SER A 192 26.81 -14.50 15.94
N PRO A 193 27.00 -13.82 14.78
CA PRO A 193 26.01 -12.86 14.29
C PRO A 193 24.63 -13.52 14.09
N TYR A 194 24.60 -14.85 13.92
CA TYR A 194 23.42 -15.69 13.75
C TYR A 194 22.93 -16.33 15.06
N ASN A 195 23.12 -15.69 16.21
CA ASN A 195 22.52 -16.16 17.47
C ASN A 195 20.98 -16.13 17.41
N LEU A 196 20.34 -16.83 18.35
CA LEU A 196 18.88 -16.99 18.37
C LEU A 196 18.13 -15.65 18.43
N GLY A 197 18.65 -14.69 19.22
CA GLY A 197 18.04 -13.36 19.35
C GLY A 197 18.06 -12.59 18.04
N ASN A 198 19.20 -12.58 17.33
CA ASN A 198 19.33 -11.91 16.04
C ASN A 198 18.45 -12.56 14.97
N LEU A 199 18.41 -13.90 14.92
CA LEU A 199 17.55 -14.63 13.97
C LEU A 199 16.07 -14.31 14.20
N SER A 200 15.61 -14.29 15.45
CA SER A 200 14.23 -13.93 15.79
C SER A 200 13.91 -12.49 15.36
N LYS A 201 14.82 -11.54 15.64
CA LYS A 201 14.68 -10.13 15.24
C LYS A 201 14.59 -9.97 13.71
N CYS A 202 15.27 -10.81 12.94
CA CYS A 202 15.15 -10.79 11.48
C CYS A 202 13.76 -11.15 10.99
N LEU A 203 13.13 -12.14 11.62
CA LEU A 203 11.76 -12.52 11.33
C LEU A 203 10.79 -11.40 11.69
N ASP A 204 10.96 -10.78 12.88
CA ASP A 204 10.13 -9.64 13.28
C ASP A 204 10.17 -8.51 12.23
N TYR A 205 11.37 -8.23 11.72
CA TYR A 205 11.61 -7.19 10.73
C TYR A 205 10.97 -7.48 9.37
N VAL A 206 11.17 -8.67 8.81
CA VAL A 206 10.57 -9.03 7.51
C VAL A 206 9.05 -9.15 7.61
N GLU A 207 8.53 -9.67 8.72
CA GLU A 207 7.09 -9.74 8.96
C GLU A 207 6.46 -8.35 9.08
N ARG A 208 7.14 -7.41 9.75
CA ARG A 208 6.71 -6.01 9.81
C ARG A 208 6.64 -5.41 8.41
N GLU A 209 7.65 -5.63 7.59
CA GLU A 209 7.67 -5.15 6.20
C GLU A 209 6.52 -5.77 5.37
N ILE A 210 6.31 -7.08 5.46
CA ILE A 210 5.19 -7.80 4.82
C ILE A 210 3.84 -7.18 5.23
N ASN A 211 3.64 -6.91 6.52
CA ASN A 211 2.42 -6.32 7.05
C ASN A 211 2.13 -4.92 6.50
N ILE A 212 3.17 -4.10 6.35
CA ILE A 212 3.04 -2.76 5.77
C ILE A 212 2.63 -2.87 4.31
N ILE A 213 3.34 -3.67 3.52
CA ILE A 213 3.04 -3.86 2.10
C ILE A 213 1.62 -4.39 1.91
N ARG A 214 1.21 -5.36 2.73
CA ARG A 214 -0.15 -5.92 2.75
C ARG A 214 -1.21 -4.83 2.92
N SER A 215 -0.98 -3.89 3.84
CA SER A 215 -1.89 -2.76 4.09
C SER A 215 -2.07 -1.87 2.86
N PHE A 216 -0.98 -1.57 2.14
CA PHE A 216 -1.03 -0.78 0.90
C PHE A 216 -1.69 -1.57 -0.25
N LEU A 217 -1.32 -2.84 -0.45
CA LEU A 217 -1.89 -3.67 -1.50
C LEU A 217 -3.40 -3.88 -1.34
N GLY A 218 -3.89 -4.00 -0.10
CA GLY A 218 -5.33 -4.11 0.17
C GLY A 218 -6.12 -2.88 -0.30
N ARG A 219 -5.49 -1.69 -0.39
CA ARG A 219 -6.11 -0.47 -0.91
C ARG A 219 -5.92 -0.29 -2.42
N MET A 220 -4.96 -1.00 -3.01
CA MET A 220 -4.63 -1.00 -4.45
C MET A 220 -5.25 -2.19 -5.20
N GLU A 221 -6.38 -2.73 -4.69
CA GLU A 221 -7.04 -3.88 -5.29
C GLU A 221 -7.41 -3.65 -6.76
N GLY A 222 -7.14 -4.64 -7.60
CA GLY A 222 -7.38 -4.60 -9.05
C GLY A 222 -6.26 -3.94 -9.86
N ILE A 223 -5.26 -3.34 -9.22
CA ILE A 223 -4.09 -2.79 -9.91
C ILE A 223 -3.06 -3.91 -10.14
N LYS A 224 -2.51 -3.97 -11.36
CA LYS A 224 -1.56 -5.02 -11.73
C LYS A 224 -0.24 -4.85 -10.98
N ILE A 225 0.18 -5.89 -10.27
CA ILE A 225 1.51 -5.97 -9.64
C ILE A 225 2.48 -6.61 -10.63
N VAL A 226 3.64 -5.99 -10.88
CA VAL A 226 4.70 -6.53 -11.73
C VAL A 226 5.85 -7.04 -10.87
N GLN A 227 6.30 -8.27 -11.15
CA GLN A 227 7.25 -8.99 -10.29
C GLN A 227 8.72 -8.69 -10.59
N ASN A 228 9.00 -8.16 -11.78
CA ASN A 228 10.36 -7.95 -12.28
C ASN A 228 10.38 -6.86 -13.36
N LYS A 229 11.60 -6.46 -13.74
CA LYS A 229 11.84 -5.42 -14.74
C LYS A 229 11.26 -5.76 -16.11
N SER A 230 11.29 -7.02 -16.54
CA SER A 230 10.74 -7.45 -17.83
C SER A 230 9.23 -7.29 -17.91
N GLU A 231 8.50 -7.63 -16.84
CA GLU A 231 7.05 -7.42 -16.75
C GLU A 231 6.66 -5.95 -16.72
N LEU A 232 7.44 -5.14 -16.00
CA LEU A 232 7.28 -3.68 -15.99
C LEU A 232 7.48 -3.12 -17.40
N ASP A 233 8.59 -3.47 -18.06
CA ASP A 233 8.92 -3.01 -19.41
C ASP A 233 7.82 -3.42 -20.41
N ARG A 234 7.34 -4.66 -20.33
CA ARG A 234 6.21 -5.14 -21.15
C ARG A 234 4.95 -4.32 -20.93
N ALA A 235 4.66 -3.93 -19.70
CA ALA A 235 3.45 -3.17 -19.37
C ALA A 235 3.53 -1.71 -19.80
N VAL A 236 4.71 -1.07 -19.69
CA VAL A 236 4.90 0.34 -20.09
C VAL A 236 5.13 0.51 -21.59
N LEU A 237 5.61 -0.52 -22.29
CA LEU A 237 5.81 -0.55 -23.74
C LEU A 237 4.61 -1.11 -24.51
N ALA A 238 3.51 -1.44 -23.82
CA ALA A 238 2.32 -2.00 -24.46
C ALA A 238 1.70 -1.03 -25.47
N THR A 239 1.26 -1.55 -26.62
CA THR A 239 0.65 -0.76 -27.68
C THR A 239 -0.61 -0.03 -27.18
N GLY A 240 -0.69 1.27 -27.42
CA GLY A 240 -1.81 2.11 -26.98
C GLY A 240 -1.62 2.78 -25.61
N VAL A 241 -0.60 2.38 -24.84
CA VAL A 241 -0.26 3.04 -23.56
C VAL A 241 0.61 4.26 -23.85
N ASN A 242 0.05 5.46 -23.64
CA ASN A 242 0.78 6.72 -23.77
C ASN A 242 1.49 7.09 -22.47
N TYR A 243 0.84 6.84 -21.33
CA TYR A 243 1.39 7.13 -20.00
C TYR A 243 1.23 5.92 -19.08
N ALA A 244 2.24 5.65 -18.25
CA ALA A 244 2.13 4.69 -17.17
C ALA A 244 2.53 5.31 -15.83
N PHE A 245 1.75 5.03 -14.80
CA PHE A 245 2.05 5.40 -13.42
C PHE A 245 2.27 4.12 -12.62
N CYS A 246 3.45 4.00 -12.01
CA CYS A 246 3.81 2.83 -11.23
C CYS A 246 4.04 3.25 -9.77
N PHE A 247 3.27 2.71 -8.84
CA PHE A 247 3.58 2.82 -7.42
C PHE A 247 4.75 1.87 -7.13
N VAL A 248 5.86 2.40 -6.65
CA VAL A 248 7.10 1.66 -6.47
C VAL A 248 7.48 1.64 -5.00
N PHE A 249 7.56 0.44 -4.41
CA PHE A 249 8.23 0.23 -3.13
C PHE A 249 9.75 0.23 -3.36
N THR A 250 10.47 1.16 -2.73
CA THR A 250 11.89 1.41 -3.02
C THR A 250 12.86 0.86 -2.00
N GLY A 251 12.36 0.53 -0.80
CA GLY A 251 13.16 0.13 0.35
C GLY A 251 13.13 -1.36 0.68
N LEU A 252 12.45 -2.17 -0.13
CA LEU A 252 12.22 -3.59 0.15
C LEU A 252 13.49 -4.36 0.51
N ILE A 253 13.36 -5.32 1.41
CA ILE A 253 14.46 -6.22 1.74
C ILE A 253 15.00 -6.90 0.49
N ASN A 254 16.33 -6.92 0.36
CA ASN A 254 16.99 -7.61 -0.73
C ASN A 254 17.15 -9.10 -0.37
N ALA A 255 17.64 -9.88 -1.32
CA ALA A 255 17.82 -11.32 -1.11
C ALA A 255 18.97 -11.68 -0.15
N ASP A 256 19.79 -10.71 0.25
CA ASP A 256 21.02 -10.95 0.99
C ASP A 256 20.74 -10.94 2.50
N LEU A 257 21.11 -12.02 3.19
CA LEU A 257 21.08 -12.10 4.63
C LEU A 257 22.28 -11.33 5.20
N ASN A 258 22.21 -10.00 5.22
CA ASN A 258 23.26 -9.19 5.83
C ASN A 258 22.84 -8.76 7.24
N LEU A 259 23.24 -9.55 8.23
CA LEU A 259 22.97 -9.27 9.65
C LEU A 259 23.78 -8.10 10.21
N ASP A 260 24.96 -7.81 9.65
CA ASP A 260 25.80 -6.70 10.09
C ASP A 260 25.13 -5.34 9.79
N ALA A 261 24.31 -5.28 8.73
CA ALA A 261 23.52 -4.10 8.38
C ALA A 261 22.26 -3.92 9.26
N MET A 262 21.81 -4.97 9.97
CA MET A 262 20.59 -4.94 10.79
C MET A 262 20.83 -4.37 12.20
N ALA A 263 22.10 -4.14 12.56
CA ALA A 263 22.53 -3.56 13.82
C ALA A 263 22.84 -2.05 13.74
N SER A 264 22.91 -1.45 12.54
CA SER A 264 23.44 -0.10 12.36
C SER A 264 22.38 1.01 12.22
N GLU A 265 21.17 0.72 11.75
CA GLU A 265 20.10 1.72 11.57
C GLU A 265 18.70 1.11 11.79
N ASP A 266 17.76 1.93 12.28
CA ASP A 266 16.35 1.55 12.36
C ASP A 266 15.81 1.32 10.94
N PRO A 267 15.24 0.15 10.64
CA PRO A 267 14.72 -0.11 9.31
C PRO A 267 13.62 0.89 8.92
N TRP A 268 13.53 1.23 7.63
CA TRP A 268 12.59 2.25 7.14
C TRP A 268 11.13 2.02 7.55
N TYR A 269 10.73 0.76 7.76
CA TYR A 269 9.39 0.35 8.17
C TYR A 269 9.07 0.56 9.67
N TYR A 270 10.02 1.08 10.45
CA TYR A 270 9.82 1.59 11.81
C TYR A 270 9.82 3.12 11.89
N LEU A 271 10.08 3.81 10.78
CA LEU A 271 10.13 5.28 10.73
C LEU A 271 8.74 5.84 10.35
N ASP A 272 8.05 6.45 11.30
CA ASP A 272 6.70 6.99 11.12
C ASP A 272 6.64 8.03 9.99
N ASP A 273 7.67 8.86 9.84
CA ASP A 273 7.76 9.86 8.77
C ASP A 273 7.76 9.22 7.37
N ILE A 274 8.42 8.07 7.22
CA ILE A 274 8.45 7.33 5.95
C ILE A 274 7.07 6.72 5.68
N LEU A 275 6.44 6.11 6.69
CA LEU A 275 5.10 5.55 6.53
C LEU A 275 4.06 6.63 6.19
N ASP A 276 4.14 7.80 6.82
CA ASP A 276 3.25 8.91 6.52
C ASP A 276 3.49 9.51 5.14
N HIS A 277 4.76 9.55 4.69
CA HIS A 277 5.05 9.88 3.31
C HIS A 277 4.46 8.86 2.34
N MET A 278 4.64 7.55 2.58
CA MET A 278 4.09 6.51 1.72
C MET A 278 2.57 6.58 1.62
N LYS A 279 1.86 6.86 2.74
CA LYS A 279 0.41 7.10 2.73
C LYS A 279 0.04 8.30 1.85
N LYS A 280 0.79 9.40 1.91
CA LYS A 280 0.57 10.57 1.04
C LYS A 280 0.75 10.21 -0.44
N VAL A 281 1.81 9.46 -0.76
CA VAL A 281 2.07 8.98 -2.13
C VAL A 281 0.95 8.05 -2.61
N GLU A 282 0.50 7.12 -1.75
CA GLU A 282 -0.63 6.23 -2.04
C GLU A 282 -1.90 7.00 -2.36
N VAL A 283 -2.24 8.03 -1.58
CA VAL A 283 -3.41 8.88 -1.85
C VAL A 283 -3.31 9.52 -3.23
N ILE A 284 -2.15 10.09 -3.58
CA ILE A 284 -1.92 10.69 -4.91
C ILE A 284 -2.10 9.65 -6.02
N PHE A 285 -1.50 8.46 -5.86
CA PHE A 285 -1.59 7.38 -6.82
C PHE A 285 -3.03 6.91 -7.01
N MET A 286 -3.76 6.70 -5.91
CA MET A 286 -5.14 6.23 -5.94
C MET A 286 -6.11 7.27 -6.49
N ASP A 287 -5.87 8.56 -6.25
CA ASP A 287 -6.64 9.65 -6.87
C ASP A 287 -6.48 9.64 -8.40
N LEU A 288 -5.26 9.45 -8.91
CA LEU A 288 -5.00 9.30 -10.34
C LEU A 288 -5.66 8.05 -10.90
N TYR A 289 -5.51 6.91 -10.23
CA TYR A 289 -6.11 5.66 -10.65
C TYR A 289 -7.63 5.78 -10.74
N ARG A 290 -8.30 6.32 -9.71
CA ARG A 290 -9.75 6.51 -9.71
C ARG A 290 -10.23 7.45 -10.81
N ALA A 291 -9.49 8.52 -11.09
CA ALA A 291 -9.83 9.48 -12.14
C ALA A 291 -9.67 8.90 -13.55
N TYR A 292 -8.72 7.98 -13.76
CA TYR A 292 -8.32 7.53 -15.10
C TYR A 292 -8.35 6.02 -15.35
N LYS A 293 -8.89 5.20 -14.43
CA LYS A 293 -8.92 3.73 -14.53
C LYS A 293 -9.56 3.18 -15.81
N ASN A 294 -10.45 3.94 -16.44
CA ASN A 294 -11.14 3.53 -17.67
C ASN A 294 -10.43 4.02 -18.95
N SER A 295 -9.31 4.72 -18.82
CA SER A 295 -8.54 5.19 -19.98
C SER A 295 -7.70 4.05 -20.56
N THR A 296 -7.82 3.83 -21.87
CA THR A 296 -6.96 2.88 -22.59
C THR A 296 -5.56 3.42 -22.85
N GLN A 297 -5.36 4.73 -22.69
CA GLN A 297 -4.06 5.40 -22.88
C GLN A 297 -3.22 5.48 -21.61
N LEU A 298 -3.79 5.16 -20.44
CA LEU A 298 -3.10 5.18 -19.17
C LEU A 298 -3.00 3.78 -18.56
N CYS A 299 -1.82 3.47 -18.03
CA CYS A 299 -1.54 2.21 -17.35
C CYS A 299 -1.18 2.48 -15.88
N PHE A 300 -1.70 1.65 -14.96
CA PHE A 300 -1.41 1.74 -13.53
C PHE A 300 -0.81 0.42 -13.05
N LEU A 301 0.32 0.51 -12.37
CA LEU A 301 1.11 -0.66 -11.94
C LEU A 301 1.56 -0.50 -10.49
N VAL A 302 1.83 -1.63 -9.84
CA VAL A 302 2.57 -1.68 -8.57
C VAL A 302 3.84 -2.50 -8.80
N ALA A 303 4.96 -2.00 -8.33
CA ALA A 303 6.25 -2.67 -8.48
C ALA A 303 7.11 -2.50 -7.24
N ALA A 304 8.21 -3.23 -7.24
CA ALA A 304 9.28 -3.07 -6.28
C ALA A 304 10.60 -2.89 -7.02
N ILE A 305 11.28 -1.77 -6.75
CA ILE A 305 12.52 -1.39 -7.43
C ILE A 305 13.43 -0.72 -6.40
N GLN A 306 14.60 -1.30 -6.14
CA GLN A 306 15.57 -0.74 -5.21
C GLN A 306 15.94 0.70 -5.62
N HIS A 307 15.91 1.64 -4.69
CA HIS A 307 16.41 3.00 -4.90
C HIS A 307 17.58 3.27 -3.95
N GLN A 308 18.65 3.90 -4.46
CA GLN A 308 19.88 4.12 -3.70
C GLN A 308 19.71 5.16 -2.58
N ASN A 309 18.97 6.24 -2.85
CA ASN A 309 18.91 7.41 -1.97
C ASN A 309 17.56 7.60 -1.28
N TYR A 310 16.62 6.66 -1.42
CA TYR A 310 15.25 6.86 -0.96
C TYR A 310 14.57 5.55 -0.57
N LYS A 311 14.07 5.47 0.66
CA LYS A 311 13.36 4.31 1.22
C LYS A 311 11.88 4.65 1.42
N GLY A 312 11.02 3.63 1.34
CA GLY A 312 9.56 3.78 1.40
C GLY A 312 8.91 3.50 0.06
N ALA A 313 8.16 4.47 -0.48
CA ALA A 313 7.50 4.33 -1.77
C ALA A 313 7.35 5.65 -2.52
N THR A 314 7.32 5.56 -3.84
CA THR A 314 7.23 6.69 -4.76
C THR A 314 6.38 6.30 -5.98
N ILE A 315 6.10 7.25 -6.87
CA ILE A 315 5.40 6.99 -8.14
C ILE A 315 6.37 7.24 -9.29
N TYR A 316 6.62 6.22 -10.09
CA TYR A 316 7.36 6.36 -11.34
C TYR A 316 6.38 6.71 -12.45
N GLN A 317 6.70 7.73 -13.24
CA GLN A 317 5.95 8.11 -14.43
C GLN A 317 6.71 7.73 -15.68
N TYR A 318 6.02 7.07 -16.60
CA TYR A 318 6.51 6.75 -17.94
C TYR A 318 5.64 7.43 -18.99
N LYS A 319 6.26 7.84 -20.10
CA LYS A 319 5.60 8.29 -21.31
C LYS A 319 6.14 7.50 -22.49
N GLU A 320 5.26 6.82 -23.23
CA GLU A 320 5.62 6.02 -24.42
C GLU A 320 6.78 5.06 -24.11
N GLY A 321 6.70 4.38 -22.95
CA GLY A 321 7.71 3.43 -22.47
C GLY A 321 8.98 4.04 -21.87
N ARG A 322 9.18 5.36 -21.94
CA ARG A 322 10.36 6.04 -21.36
C ARG A 322 10.04 6.61 -19.99
N MET A 323 10.91 6.37 -19.01
CA MET A 323 10.77 6.97 -17.68
C MET A 323 10.99 8.48 -17.77
N ILE A 324 10.04 9.25 -17.22
CA ILE A 324 10.08 10.72 -17.16
C ILE A 324 10.54 11.19 -15.79
N THR A 325 10.06 10.53 -14.73
CA THR A 325 10.44 10.81 -13.35
C THR A 325 10.23 9.56 -12.49
N ASP A 326 11.07 9.39 -11.47
CA ASP A 326 10.98 8.38 -10.42
C ASP A 326 10.36 8.91 -9.11
N HIS A 327 9.95 10.19 -9.09
CA HIS A 327 9.37 10.88 -7.95
C HIS A 327 8.18 11.75 -8.37
N PHE A 328 7.23 11.14 -9.06
CA PHE A 328 6.00 11.83 -9.44
C PHE A 328 5.21 12.22 -8.18
N SER A 329 5.24 13.50 -7.86
CA SER A 329 4.20 14.17 -7.08
C SER A 329 3.09 14.60 -8.04
N LYS A 330 1.85 14.83 -7.54
CA LYS A 330 0.71 15.38 -8.33
C LYS A 330 1.26 16.30 -9.41
N PRO A 331 0.79 16.20 -10.67
CA PRO A 331 1.41 16.96 -11.73
C PRO A 331 1.41 18.40 -11.27
N GLU A 332 2.60 18.97 -11.02
CA GLU A 332 2.73 20.40 -10.97
C GLU A 332 2.14 20.82 -12.29
N ILE A 333 1.00 21.49 -12.23
CA ILE A 333 0.50 22.20 -13.38
C ILE A 333 1.45 23.38 -13.49
N ARG A 334 2.66 23.10 -14.01
CA ARG A 334 3.72 24.07 -14.29
C ARG A 334 3.20 25.12 -15.25
N ASP A 335 2.19 24.73 -16.03
CA ASP A 335 1.42 25.61 -16.88
C ASP A 335 -0.05 25.18 -16.99
N PRO A 336 -1.00 25.88 -16.36
CA PRO A 336 -2.43 25.58 -16.49
C PRO A 336 -2.94 25.82 -17.92
N ARG A 337 -2.18 26.48 -18.80
CA ARG A 337 -2.47 26.60 -20.24
C ARG A 337 -2.50 25.26 -20.97
N ILE A 338 -2.02 24.14 -20.39
CA ILE A 338 -2.08 22.81 -21.00
C ILE A 338 -3.52 22.23 -20.98
N ILE A 339 -4.38 22.67 -20.05
CA ILE A 339 -5.75 22.14 -19.87
C ILE A 339 -6.77 23.12 -20.48
N LYS A 340 -6.78 23.25 -21.81
CA LYS A 340 -7.73 24.16 -22.47
C LYS A 340 -9.05 23.47 -22.80
N LYS A 341 -10.17 24.17 -22.59
CA LYS A 341 -11.50 23.66 -22.94
C LYS A 341 -12.39 24.77 -23.51
N ARG A 342 -13.24 24.38 -24.46
CA ARG A 342 -14.19 25.28 -25.14
C ARG A 342 -15.31 25.74 -24.22
N SER A 343 -15.39 27.05 -23.99
CA SER A 343 -16.51 27.71 -23.33
C SER A 343 -17.13 28.78 -24.23
N HIS A 344 -18.46 28.82 -24.32
CA HIS A 344 -19.22 29.85 -25.05
C HIS A 344 -20.28 30.46 -24.12
N PHE A 345 -20.57 31.76 -24.28
CA PHE A 345 -21.66 32.40 -23.57
C PHE A 345 -23.01 31.80 -23.94
N LEU A 346 -23.86 31.59 -22.94
CA LEU A 346 -25.23 31.14 -23.15
C LEU A 346 -26.14 32.36 -23.34
N TRP A 347 -26.50 32.61 -24.60
CA TRP A 347 -27.41 33.70 -25.02
C TRP A 347 -28.67 33.84 -24.16
N ASN A 348 -29.26 32.73 -23.72
CA ASN A 348 -30.49 32.69 -22.91
C ASN A 348 -30.28 33.20 -21.47
N THR A 349 -29.03 33.45 -21.05
CA THR A 349 -28.70 33.99 -19.72
C THR A 349 -28.31 35.45 -19.76
N ALA A 350 -27.84 35.95 -20.90
CA ALA A 350 -27.27 37.29 -21.03
C ALA A 350 -28.31 38.38 -20.72
N ASN A 351 -27.95 39.29 -19.83
CA ASN A 351 -28.74 40.48 -19.56
C ASN A 351 -28.95 41.35 -20.80
N ASN A 352 -30.06 42.07 -20.86
CA ASN A 352 -30.44 42.90 -22.01
C ASN A 352 -29.45 44.05 -22.29
N TYR A 353 -28.61 44.47 -21.35
CA TYR A 353 -27.54 45.43 -21.64
C TYR A 353 -26.29 44.79 -22.28
N LEU A 354 -26.24 43.46 -22.40
CA LEU A 354 -25.10 42.72 -22.94
C LEU A 354 -25.37 42.28 -24.38
N THR A 355 -24.53 42.74 -25.30
CA THR A 355 -24.49 42.23 -26.68
C THR A 355 -23.46 41.11 -26.79
N LEU A 356 -23.88 39.94 -27.24
CA LEU A 356 -22.98 38.82 -27.52
C LEU A 356 -22.56 38.86 -29.01
N SER A 357 -21.27 38.67 -29.26
CA SER A 357 -20.65 38.73 -30.58
C SER A 357 -19.49 37.72 -30.68
N GLU A 358 -18.89 37.61 -31.87
CA GLU A 358 -17.77 36.68 -32.14
C GLU A 358 -18.11 35.23 -31.76
N ASP A 359 -19.22 34.69 -32.28
CA ASP A 359 -19.68 33.32 -31.97
C ASP A 359 -19.92 33.09 -30.46
N ASN A 360 -20.55 34.08 -29.81
CA ASN A 360 -20.79 34.12 -28.37
C ASN A 360 -19.51 33.99 -27.52
N LYS A 361 -18.38 34.54 -28.00
CA LYS A 361 -17.11 34.61 -27.25
C LYS A 361 -16.78 36.01 -26.75
N LYS A 362 -17.51 37.03 -27.21
CA LYS A 362 -17.36 38.41 -26.74
C LYS A 362 -18.66 38.97 -26.23
N ALA A 363 -18.66 39.49 -25.00
CA ALA A 363 -19.77 40.17 -24.37
C ALA A 363 -19.41 41.66 -24.19
N THR A 364 -20.25 42.55 -24.70
CA THR A 364 -20.06 44.01 -24.60
C THR A 364 -21.26 44.63 -23.91
N CYS A 365 -21.03 45.43 -22.87
CA CYS A 365 -22.07 46.21 -22.21
C CYS A 365 -22.36 47.47 -23.03
N GLY A 366 -23.61 47.68 -23.41
CA GLY A 366 -24.01 48.79 -24.28
C GLY A 366 -25.49 49.16 -24.10
N THR A 367 -26.16 49.47 -25.20
CA THR A 367 -27.59 49.79 -25.20
C THR A 367 -28.45 48.56 -24.93
N TRP A 368 -29.68 48.80 -24.48
CA TRP A 368 -30.67 47.75 -24.22
C TRP A 368 -30.99 46.98 -25.51
N GLN A 369 -30.90 45.65 -25.42
CA GLN A 369 -31.20 44.71 -26.48
C GLN A 369 -32.59 44.11 -26.29
N THR A 370 -33.28 43.83 -27.39
CA THR A 370 -34.63 43.25 -27.39
C THR A 370 -34.57 41.73 -27.45
N TYR A 371 -34.02 41.11 -26.41
CA TYR A 371 -33.99 39.66 -26.31
C TYR A 371 -35.34 39.11 -25.82
N PRO A 372 -35.81 37.95 -26.32
CA PRO A 372 -36.99 37.28 -25.80
C PRO A 372 -36.84 37.01 -24.31
N ASP A 373 -37.93 37.15 -23.57
CA ASP A 373 -37.94 36.79 -22.15
C ASP A 373 -37.62 35.30 -21.99
N HIS A 374 -36.85 35.00 -20.97
CA HIS A 374 -36.39 33.65 -20.68
C HIS A 374 -36.15 33.50 -19.17
N PRO A 375 -36.57 32.39 -18.54
CA PRO A 375 -36.42 32.17 -17.10
C PRO A 375 -34.95 32.26 -16.62
N GLN A 376 -34.02 31.82 -17.46
CA GLN A 376 -32.58 31.84 -17.15
C GLN A 376 -31.90 33.19 -17.40
N ARG A 377 -32.61 34.20 -17.93
CA ARG A 377 -32.06 35.51 -18.27
C ARG A 377 -31.93 36.39 -17.05
N PHE A 378 -30.73 36.93 -16.84
CA PHE A 378 -30.49 37.96 -15.84
C PHE A 378 -31.18 39.27 -16.23
N ASP A 379 -32.03 39.85 -15.40
CA ASP A 379 -32.73 41.12 -15.72
C ASP A 379 -32.24 42.32 -14.88
N GLY A 380 -31.81 42.10 -13.65
CA GLY A 380 -31.43 43.18 -12.72
C GLY A 380 -29.95 43.54 -12.72
N HIS A 381 -29.07 42.60 -13.08
CA HIS A 381 -27.62 42.80 -13.08
C HIS A 381 -27.02 42.41 -14.43
N THR A 382 -26.00 43.14 -14.89
CA THR A 382 -25.32 42.93 -16.17
C THR A 382 -24.41 41.69 -16.14
N GLN A 383 -25.04 40.52 -16.06
CA GLN A 383 -24.42 39.21 -15.89
C GLN A 383 -24.72 38.28 -17.07
N VAL A 384 -23.83 37.31 -17.27
CA VAL A 384 -24.00 36.21 -18.23
C VAL A 384 -23.28 34.96 -17.73
N LEU A 385 -23.81 33.77 -18.04
CA LEU A 385 -23.13 32.49 -17.83
C LEU A 385 -22.71 31.85 -19.14
N CYS A 386 -21.69 31.00 -19.08
CA CYS A 386 -21.33 30.07 -20.13
C CYS A 386 -22.29 28.88 -20.19
N LYS A 387 -22.31 28.21 -21.35
CA LYS A 387 -23.19 27.08 -21.63
C LYS A 387 -22.76 25.78 -20.93
N GLN A 388 -21.46 25.49 -20.87
CA GLN A 388 -20.98 24.21 -20.35
C GLN A 388 -20.88 24.19 -18.82
N PRO A 389 -21.47 23.17 -18.14
CA PRO A 389 -21.11 22.86 -16.77
C PRO A 389 -19.68 22.32 -16.70
N LEU A 390 -18.94 22.72 -15.67
CA LEU A 390 -17.58 22.26 -15.41
C LEU A 390 -17.53 21.36 -14.18
N THR A 391 -17.05 20.15 -14.40
CA THR A 391 -16.69 19.15 -13.40
C THR A 391 -15.29 18.64 -13.76
N GLY A 392 -14.35 18.57 -12.82
CA GLY A 392 -12.94 18.24 -13.08
C GLY A 392 -12.01 19.46 -13.17
N ARG A 393 -10.89 19.33 -13.90
CA ARG A 393 -9.88 20.39 -14.05
C ARG A 393 -10.05 21.14 -15.35
N HIS A 394 -10.10 22.47 -15.30
CA HIS A 394 -10.33 23.32 -16.48
C HIS A 394 -9.50 24.59 -16.39
N TYR A 395 -8.95 25.04 -17.53
CA TYR A 395 -8.34 26.35 -17.66
C TYR A 395 -8.93 27.14 -18.83
N TRP A 396 -9.12 28.44 -18.64
CA TRP A 396 -9.54 29.37 -19.68
C TRP A 396 -8.95 30.76 -19.47
N GLU A 397 -8.72 31.51 -20.55
CA GLU A 397 -8.25 32.90 -20.49
C GLU A 397 -9.32 33.88 -20.97
N VAL A 398 -9.32 35.04 -20.31
CA VAL A 398 -10.27 36.11 -20.52
C VAL A 398 -9.50 37.39 -20.78
N GLU A 399 -9.82 38.09 -21.85
CA GLU A 399 -9.40 39.46 -22.11
C GLU A 399 -10.47 40.44 -21.62
N TRP A 400 -10.03 41.48 -20.95
CA TRP A 400 -10.87 42.64 -20.65
C TRP A 400 -10.04 43.91 -20.74
N ARG A 401 -10.70 45.07 -20.77
CA ARG A 401 -10.00 46.35 -20.71
C ARG A 401 -9.97 46.89 -19.29
N ALA A 402 -8.82 46.81 -18.61
CA ALA A 402 -8.61 47.49 -17.34
C ALA A 402 -8.00 48.88 -17.58
N GLY A 403 -8.79 49.96 -17.47
CA GLY A 403 -8.20 51.31 -17.58
C GLY A 403 -9.12 52.53 -17.60
N TYR A 404 -10.43 52.40 -17.87
CA TYR A 404 -11.33 53.57 -17.90
C TYR A 404 -12.07 53.75 -16.59
N MET A 405 -12.12 54.97 -16.04
CA MET A 405 -12.62 55.27 -14.69
C MET A 405 -13.99 54.66 -14.32
N LEU A 406 -14.89 54.43 -15.28
CA LEU A 406 -16.26 53.93 -15.06
C LEU A 406 -16.49 52.46 -15.45
N SER A 407 -15.45 51.74 -15.84
CA SER A 407 -15.56 50.36 -16.35
C SER A 407 -15.35 49.32 -15.25
N ASN A 408 -16.36 48.47 -15.02
CA ASN A 408 -16.31 47.35 -14.08
C ASN A 408 -16.45 46.03 -14.84
N VAL A 409 -15.56 45.09 -14.53
CA VAL A 409 -15.55 43.77 -15.14
C VAL A 409 -15.10 42.75 -14.11
N GLY A 410 -15.68 41.56 -14.16
CA GLY A 410 -15.22 40.45 -13.35
C GLY A 410 -15.63 39.10 -13.89
N ILE A 411 -14.85 38.12 -13.51
CA ILE A 411 -15.06 36.70 -13.79
C ILE A 411 -15.69 36.08 -12.55
N ALA A 412 -16.58 35.12 -12.76
CA ALA A 412 -17.17 34.32 -11.73
C ALA A 412 -17.21 32.85 -12.14
N VAL A 413 -17.42 31.99 -11.15
CA VAL A 413 -18.06 30.69 -11.34
C VAL A 413 -19.25 30.61 -10.41
N ALA A 414 -20.34 29.98 -10.86
CA ALA A 414 -21.57 29.88 -10.07
C ALA A 414 -22.27 28.54 -10.31
N TYR A 415 -23.03 28.10 -9.32
CA TYR A 415 -23.99 27.02 -9.52
C TYR A 415 -25.16 27.48 -10.41
N LYS A 416 -25.90 26.52 -10.95
CA LYS A 416 -26.99 26.78 -11.91
C LYS A 416 -28.13 27.57 -11.27
N GLU A 417 -28.30 27.38 -9.98
CA GLU A 417 -29.34 27.82 -9.05
C GLU A 417 -29.26 29.31 -8.75
N ILE A 418 -28.19 30.00 -9.18
CA ILE A 418 -28.07 31.44 -8.99
C ILE A 418 -29.32 32.17 -9.52
N GLY A 419 -29.90 33.01 -8.67
CA GLY A 419 -31.12 33.72 -9.00
C GLY A 419 -30.92 34.67 -10.18
N ARG A 420 -31.94 34.74 -11.05
CA ARG A 420 -31.87 35.43 -12.34
C ARG A 420 -32.67 36.73 -12.38
N LYS A 421 -33.67 36.85 -11.52
CA LYS A 421 -34.71 37.89 -11.60
C LYS A 421 -34.65 38.82 -10.39
N GLY A 422 -34.72 40.13 -10.63
CA GLY A 422 -34.70 41.17 -9.61
C GLY A 422 -33.33 41.82 -9.41
N ARG A 423 -33.31 42.86 -8.57
CA ARG A 423 -32.15 43.73 -8.31
C ARG A 423 -31.52 43.56 -6.93
N MET A 424 -31.91 42.52 -6.19
CA MET A 424 -31.34 42.23 -4.87
C MET A 424 -29.85 41.93 -4.97
N ASP A 425 -29.09 42.28 -3.92
CA ASP A 425 -27.63 42.16 -3.91
C ASP A 425 -27.13 40.72 -3.90
N ASP A 426 -27.88 39.80 -3.27
CA ASP A 426 -27.59 38.37 -3.23
C ASP A 426 -27.68 37.67 -4.60
N LEU A 427 -28.27 38.33 -5.61
CA LEU A 427 -28.31 37.86 -7.01
C LEU A 427 -27.02 38.19 -7.79
N LYS A 428 -26.13 39.01 -7.21
CA LYS A 428 -24.85 39.35 -7.82
C LYS A 428 -23.83 38.24 -7.60
N PHE A 429 -22.99 37.98 -8.60
CA PHE A 429 -21.83 37.09 -8.43
C PHE A 429 -20.95 37.55 -7.25
N GLY A 430 -20.62 36.59 -6.36
CA GLY A 430 -19.81 36.76 -5.16
C GLY A 430 -20.57 37.23 -3.90
N CYS A 431 -21.83 37.67 -4.05
CA CYS A 431 -22.67 38.17 -2.96
C CYS A 431 -23.58 37.08 -2.35
N ASN A 432 -23.29 35.82 -2.64
CA ASN A 432 -24.04 34.65 -2.18
C ASN A 432 -23.09 33.45 -1.99
N LYS A 433 -23.62 32.38 -1.41
CA LYS A 433 -22.88 31.13 -1.10
C LYS A 433 -22.62 30.24 -2.32
N ILE A 434 -23.25 30.54 -3.45
CA ILE A 434 -23.28 29.68 -4.63
C ILE A 434 -22.52 30.27 -5.82
N SER A 435 -21.73 31.32 -5.57
CA SER A 435 -20.88 31.94 -6.57
C SER A 435 -19.59 32.51 -5.98
N TRP A 436 -18.56 32.50 -6.80
CA TRP A 436 -17.22 33.04 -6.50
C TRP A 436 -16.87 34.03 -7.60
N TYR A 437 -16.45 35.23 -7.21
CA TYR A 437 -16.19 36.34 -8.14
C TYR A 437 -14.76 36.85 -7.94
N PHE A 438 -14.09 37.16 -9.04
CA PHE A 438 -12.81 37.87 -9.07
C PHE A 438 -12.85 38.95 -10.15
N GLY A 439 -12.58 40.19 -9.77
CA GLY A 439 -12.63 41.31 -10.71
C GLY A 439 -12.52 42.65 -10.03
N VAL A 440 -12.90 43.70 -10.75
CA VAL A 440 -12.89 45.07 -10.24
C VAL A 440 -13.92 45.21 -9.11
N ASP A 441 -13.53 45.89 -8.03
CA ASP A 441 -14.42 46.25 -6.92
C ASP A 441 -15.60 47.08 -7.44
N LYS A 442 -16.81 46.59 -7.17
CA LYS A 442 -18.07 47.19 -7.64
C LYS A 442 -18.44 48.43 -6.81
N ASN A 443 -17.84 48.63 -5.63
CA ASN A 443 -18.32 49.53 -4.58
C ASN A 443 -17.37 50.69 -4.23
N LYS A 444 -16.24 50.88 -4.93
CA LYS A 444 -15.23 51.89 -4.57
C LYS A 444 -14.82 52.81 -5.72
N PHE A 445 -14.56 54.08 -5.38
CA PHE A 445 -14.05 55.11 -6.29
C PHE A 445 -12.62 54.85 -6.80
N TYR A 446 -11.83 54.06 -6.06
CA TYR A 446 -10.48 53.65 -6.48
C TYR A 446 -10.51 52.20 -6.98
N LYS A 447 -10.01 51.98 -8.20
CA LYS A 447 -9.97 50.67 -8.82
C LYS A 447 -9.04 49.72 -8.07
N ARG A 448 -9.60 48.67 -7.48
CA ARG A 448 -8.88 47.55 -6.89
C ARG A 448 -9.46 46.25 -7.41
N LEU A 449 -8.64 45.22 -7.54
CA LEU A 449 -9.16 43.87 -7.73
C LEU A 449 -9.58 43.29 -6.39
N VAL A 450 -10.68 42.58 -6.40
CA VAL A 450 -11.25 41.92 -5.23
C VAL A 450 -11.77 40.54 -5.60
N ALA A 451 -11.64 39.66 -4.63
CA ALA A 451 -12.26 38.35 -4.63
C ALA A 451 -13.51 38.40 -3.73
N TYR A 452 -14.69 38.03 -4.24
CA TYR A 452 -15.93 38.00 -3.48
C TYR A 452 -16.53 36.60 -3.42
N HIS A 453 -16.93 36.19 -2.22
CA HIS A 453 -17.72 34.99 -1.97
C HIS A 453 -18.55 35.18 -0.70
N ASP A 454 -19.84 34.84 -0.71
CA ASP A 454 -20.74 34.94 0.45
C ASP A 454 -20.73 36.33 1.13
N ASN A 455 -20.73 37.41 0.32
CA ASN A 455 -20.60 38.81 0.77
C ASN A 455 -19.30 39.14 1.52
N LYS A 456 -18.34 38.22 1.56
CA LYS A 456 -17.02 38.45 2.14
C LYS A 456 -16.05 38.88 1.05
N VAL A 457 -15.29 39.93 1.35
CA VAL A 457 -14.20 40.42 0.51
C VAL A 457 -12.93 39.66 0.89
N GLY A 458 -12.25 39.06 -0.08
CA GLY A 458 -10.91 38.49 0.05
C GLY A 458 -9.81 39.55 -0.14
N MET A 459 -8.65 39.11 -0.65
CA MET A 459 -7.47 39.97 -0.86
C MET A 459 -7.74 41.10 -1.87
N VAL A 460 -7.13 42.27 -1.62
CA VAL A 460 -7.33 43.50 -2.39
C VAL A 460 -6.02 43.90 -3.08
N PHE A 461 -5.98 43.95 -4.41
CA PHE A 461 -4.77 44.26 -5.19
C PHE A 461 -4.81 45.67 -5.80
N SER A 462 -3.65 46.34 -5.86
CA SER A 462 -3.47 47.58 -6.64
C SER A 462 -3.39 47.26 -8.13
N LEU A 463 -4.21 47.94 -8.95
CA LEU A 463 -4.32 47.67 -10.39
C LEU A 463 -3.14 48.28 -11.18
N THR A 464 -2.26 47.43 -11.70
CA THR A 464 -1.38 47.76 -12.84
C THR A 464 -1.87 47.00 -14.07
N ARG A 465 -2.55 47.69 -14.99
CA ARG A 465 -2.93 47.29 -16.37
C ARG A 465 -3.09 45.79 -16.64
N LEU A 466 -4.09 45.14 -16.04
CA LEU A 466 -4.46 43.76 -16.40
C LEU A 466 -5.25 43.74 -17.71
N GLY A 467 -4.65 43.24 -18.78
CA GLY A 467 -5.31 43.01 -20.07
C GLY A 467 -5.90 41.61 -20.22
N ARG A 468 -5.32 40.61 -19.53
CA ARG A 468 -5.69 39.20 -19.69
C ARG A 468 -5.58 38.45 -18.37
N VAL A 469 -6.59 37.66 -18.03
CA VAL A 469 -6.64 36.84 -16.81
C VAL A 469 -6.86 35.37 -17.17
N GLY A 470 -5.98 34.51 -16.68
CA GLY A 470 -6.12 33.07 -16.72
C GLY A 470 -6.87 32.56 -15.50
N VAL A 471 -7.77 31.60 -15.69
CA VAL A 471 -8.59 31.01 -14.63
C VAL A 471 -8.38 29.51 -14.64
N TYR A 472 -7.99 28.95 -13.50
CA TYR A 472 -7.81 27.52 -13.32
C TYR A 472 -8.78 27.00 -12.26
N LEU A 473 -9.65 26.09 -12.65
CA LEU A 473 -10.57 25.37 -11.77
C LEU A 473 -10.02 23.96 -11.54
N ASP A 474 -9.75 23.59 -10.30
CA ASP A 474 -9.53 22.21 -9.86
C ASP A 474 -10.73 21.77 -9.01
N TRP A 475 -11.82 21.39 -9.70
CA TRP A 475 -13.07 21.03 -9.03
C TRP A 475 -12.90 19.88 -8.02
N PRO A 476 -12.14 18.79 -8.30
CA PRO A 476 -11.90 17.72 -7.32
C PRO A 476 -11.07 18.16 -6.12
N ALA A 477 -10.08 19.03 -6.31
CA ALA A 477 -9.27 19.56 -5.21
C ALA A 477 -9.97 20.69 -4.44
N GLY A 478 -11.07 21.24 -4.99
CA GLY A 478 -11.78 22.34 -4.37
C GLY A 478 -11.06 23.68 -4.49
N THR A 479 -10.36 23.94 -5.60
CA THR A 479 -9.65 25.21 -5.79
C THR A 479 -10.06 25.93 -7.07
N LEU A 480 -10.11 27.27 -6.99
CA LEU A 480 -10.33 28.17 -8.12
C LEU A 480 -9.29 29.27 -8.08
N SER A 481 -8.34 29.22 -9.01
CA SER A 481 -7.17 30.10 -9.06
C SER A 481 -7.23 31.07 -10.24
N PHE A 482 -6.76 32.28 -10.00
CA PHE A 482 -6.68 33.36 -10.98
C PHE A 482 -5.24 33.77 -11.18
N TYR A 483 -4.87 34.05 -12.42
CA TYR A 483 -3.52 34.41 -12.82
C TYR A 483 -3.54 35.62 -13.76
N ASP A 484 -2.54 36.48 -13.66
CA ASP A 484 -2.24 37.46 -14.69
C ASP A 484 -1.57 36.76 -15.87
N ALA A 485 -2.22 36.86 -17.03
CA ALA A 485 -1.78 36.31 -18.31
C ALA A 485 -1.45 37.41 -19.33
N SER A 486 -1.24 38.66 -18.86
CA SER A 486 -1.04 39.83 -19.72
C SER A 486 0.40 40.02 -20.23
N SER A 487 1.39 39.41 -19.58
CA SER A 487 2.78 39.50 -20.02
C SER A 487 3.04 38.62 -21.25
N ASN A 488 3.85 39.09 -22.21
CA ASN A 488 4.34 38.29 -23.35
C ASN A 488 5.36 37.20 -22.92
N SER A 489 5.48 36.91 -21.62
CA SER A 489 6.34 35.85 -21.10
C SER A 489 5.52 34.58 -20.89
N ASP A 490 6.14 33.42 -21.00
CA ASP A 490 5.51 32.12 -20.70
C ASP A 490 5.23 31.90 -19.20
N LYS A 491 5.17 32.97 -18.40
CA LYS A 491 4.96 32.90 -16.95
C LYS A 491 3.61 33.52 -16.62
N LEU A 492 2.74 32.71 -16.01
CA LEU A 492 1.53 33.17 -15.34
C LEU A 492 1.90 33.67 -13.94
N VAL A 493 1.47 34.88 -13.60
CA VAL A 493 1.65 35.40 -12.24
C VAL A 493 0.39 35.09 -11.44
N HIS A 494 0.52 34.34 -10.34
CA HIS A 494 -0.61 34.03 -9.47
C HIS A 494 -1.21 35.32 -8.88
N LEU A 495 -2.53 35.43 -8.93
CA LEU A 495 -3.27 36.55 -8.35
C LEU A 495 -3.99 36.11 -7.08
N TYR A 496 -4.85 35.09 -7.17
CA TYR A 496 -5.68 34.69 -6.04
C TYR A 496 -6.19 33.26 -6.19
N THR A 497 -6.45 32.58 -5.08
CA THR A 497 -7.09 31.26 -5.07
C THR A 497 -8.21 31.22 -4.03
N PHE A 498 -9.39 30.76 -4.45
CA PHE A 498 -10.43 30.31 -3.53
C PHE A 498 -10.20 28.84 -3.20
N GLU A 499 -10.29 28.51 -1.92
CA GLU A 499 -10.39 27.14 -1.42
C GLU A 499 -11.82 26.90 -0.98
N THR A 500 -12.49 25.93 -1.60
CA THR A 500 -13.90 25.65 -1.35
C THR A 500 -14.25 24.22 -1.73
N LYS A 501 -15.29 23.66 -1.11
CA LYS A 501 -15.82 22.35 -1.50
C LYS A 501 -16.98 22.54 -2.46
N PHE A 502 -16.75 22.35 -3.76
CA PHE A 502 -17.83 22.39 -4.74
C PHE A 502 -18.79 21.22 -4.52
N SER A 503 -20.08 21.52 -4.37
CA SER A 503 -21.14 20.53 -4.16
C SER A 503 -21.75 20.04 -5.47
N GLU A 504 -21.61 20.82 -6.54
CA GLU A 504 -22.18 20.54 -7.85
C GLU A 504 -21.36 21.17 -8.99
N SER A 505 -21.75 20.92 -10.23
CA SER A 505 -21.07 21.48 -11.40
C SER A 505 -21.15 23.00 -11.40
N VAL A 506 -20.03 23.67 -11.68
CA VAL A 506 -19.99 25.13 -11.76
C VAL A 506 -20.04 25.62 -13.20
N TYR A 507 -20.64 26.78 -13.41
CA TYR A 507 -20.73 27.46 -14.69
C TYR A 507 -19.86 28.72 -14.65
N PRO A 508 -18.93 28.91 -15.60
CA PRO A 508 -18.24 30.19 -15.75
C PRO A 508 -19.25 31.31 -15.98
N GLY A 509 -19.05 32.43 -15.29
CA GLY A 509 -19.92 33.58 -15.30
C GLY A 509 -19.13 34.88 -15.40
N PHE A 510 -19.79 35.95 -15.84
CA PHE A 510 -19.13 37.23 -16.07
C PHE A 510 -20.06 38.38 -15.73
N TYR A 511 -19.49 39.40 -15.12
CA TYR A 511 -20.13 40.69 -14.87
C TYR A 511 -19.44 41.74 -15.72
N ILE A 512 -20.20 42.51 -16.49
CA ILE A 512 -19.66 43.53 -17.40
C ILE A 512 -20.51 44.80 -17.25
N ASN A 513 -19.90 45.92 -16.90
CA ASN A 513 -20.56 47.23 -16.85
C ASN A 513 -19.65 48.30 -17.45
N SER A 514 -20.15 49.03 -18.44
CA SER A 514 -19.39 50.04 -19.21
C SER A 514 -18.03 49.50 -19.70
N ASN A 515 -17.98 48.23 -20.11
CA ASN A 515 -16.79 47.52 -20.55
C ASN A 515 -17.14 46.40 -21.57
N TYR A 516 -16.13 45.69 -22.06
CA TYR A 516 -16.28 44.43 -22.78
C TYR A 516 -15.41 43.34 -22.14
N LEU A 517 -15.76 42.10 -22.46
CA LEU A 517 -15.00 40.91 -22.09
C LEU A 517 -14.98 39.94 -23.27
N ARG A 518 -13.80 39.37 -23.55
CA ARG A 518 -13.59 38.42 -24.63
C ARG A 518 -12.95 37.14 -24.09
N LEU A 519 -13.52 35.99 -24.43
CA LEU A 519 -12.93 34.69 -24.17
C LEU A 519 -11.85 34.41 -25.24
N LEU A 520 -10.58 34.32 -24.84
CA LEU A 520 -9.44 34.26 -25.76
C LEU A 520 -8.98 32.85 -26.10
N SER A 521 -8.84 32.00 -25.08
CA SER A 521 -8.27 30.67 -25.25
C SER A 521 -9.31 29.57 -25.06
N LEU A 522 -9.12 28.59 -25.94
CA LEU A 522 -9.85 27.39 -26.28
C LEU A 522 -8.91 26.20 -26.13
#